data_AF-G7DVR8-F1
#
_entry.id   AF-G7DVR8-F1
#
_cell.length_a   1.000
_cell.length_b   1.000
_cell.length_c   1.000
_cell.angle_alpha   90.00
_cell.angle_beta   90.00
_cell.angle_gamma   90.00
#
_symmetry.space_group_name_H-M   'P 1'
#
loop_
_entity.id
_entity.type
_entity.pdbx_description
1 polymer ?
#
loop_
_entity_poly.entity_id
_entity_poly.type
_entity_poly.pdbx_seq_one_letter_code
_entity_poly.pdbx_strand_id
1 'polypeptide(L)'
;MSYHNSRGHYGGGGGGASHLAAIYGSEQDKVNCSFYLKIGACRHGDRCSRKHIKPHFSQTIVIQNMYQNPNHGMDAGAKSVDQLQDEFDQFFEDVYCELVKFGHLLEMHVCDNVGDHLIGNVYARYDFEDEAQTAIDTLNTRWFAGRPLFAELSPVTDFREATCRQNDLGNCDRGGFCNFHHLRKPRAALVKELDAQQRVERRVNPSQRDIERAEEMKMFATQTGTVPSAPKAATNGGDYDRRRSDYKREASPERRHRVY
;
A
#
# COMPACT_ATOMS: atom_id res chain seq x y z
N MET A 1 49.56 46.81 28.47
CA MET A 1 49.27 45.38 28.31
C MET A 1 47.78 45.24 28.04
N SER A 2 47.39 45.11 26.78
CA SER A 2 45.99 44.93 26.37
C SER A 2 45.95 43.76 25.40
N TYR A 3 45.39 42.66 25.88
CA TYR A 3 45.25 41.41 25.13
C TYR A 3 44.27 41.61 23.96
N HIS A 4 44.73 41.32 22.74
CA HIS A 4 43.87 41.17 21.57
C HIS A 4 43.31 39.74 21.52
N ASN A 5 41.99 39.63 21.50
CA ASN A 5 41.25 38.39 21.39
C ASN A 5 40.95 38.11 19.91
N SER A 6 41.74 37.23 19.28
CA SER A 6 41.51 36.75 17.92
C SER A 6 40.45 35.64 17.94
N ARG A 7 39.24 35.96 17.47
CA ARG A 7 38.18 34.96 17.19
C ARG A 7 38.58 34.10 16.00
N GLY A 8 38.98 32.86 16.26
CA GLY A 8 39.11 31.81 15.25
C GLY A 8 37.74 31.39 14.73
N HIS A 9 37.58 31.45 13.41
CA HIS A 9 36.42 30.96 12.68
C HIS A 9 36.55 29.44 12.54
N TYR A 10 35.80 28.67 13.33
CA TYR A 10 35.68 27.22 13.12
C TYR A 10 34.70 26.98 11.96
N GLY A 11 35.26 26.75 10.77
CA GLY A 11 34.52 26.28 9.60
C GLY A 11 34.04 24.84 9.84
N GLY A 12 32.73 24.66 9.81
CA GLY A 12 32.06 23.37 10.02
C GLY A 12 32.33 22.37 8.90
N GLY A 13 32.82 21.19 9.26
CA GLY A 13 32.80 20.00 8.43
C GLY A 13 31.43 19.33 8.53
N GLY A 14 30.62 19.41 7.48
CA GLY A 14 29.25 18.87 7.45
C GLY A 14 28.75 18.47 6.05
N GLY A 15 29.63 17.96 5.18
CA GLY A 15 29.30 17.75 3.75
C GLY A 15 29.20 16.30 3.27
N GLY A 16 29.68 15.31 4.02
CA GLY A 16 29.78 13.93 3.53
C GLY A 16 28.46 13.17 3.53
N ALA A 17 27.75 13.15 4.66
CA ALA A 17 26.52 12.37 4.83
C ALA A 17 25.32 12.96 4.06
N SER A 18 25.22 14.28 3.97
CA SER A 18 24.15 14.98 3.24
C SER A 18 24.27 14.79 1.72
N HIS A 19 25.50 14.79 1.19
CA HIS A 19 25.74 14.53 -0.24
C HIS A 19 25.47 13.06 -0.60
N LEU A 20 25.86 12.12 0.25
CA LEU A 20 25.60 10.68 0.03
C LEU A 20 24.10 10.33 0.14
N ALA A 21 23.36 10.95 1.07
CA ALA A 21 21.91 10.78 1.20
C ALA A 21 21.15 11.29 -0.04
N ALA A 22 21.65 12.33 -0.72
CA ALA A 22 21.07 12.84 -1.95
C ALA A 22 21.32 11.92 -3.17
N ILE A 23 22.35 11.07 -3.11
CA ILE A 23 22.71 10.15 -4.21
C ILE A 23 21.92 8.85 -4.08
N TYR A 24 21.73 8.31 -2.87
CA TYR A 24 21.09 7.01 -2.68
C TYR A 24 19.64 7.00 -3.21
N GLY A 25 19.30 6.00 -4.05
CA GLY A 25 17.97 5.89 -4.67
C GLY A 25 17.70 6.86 -5.83
N SER A 26 18.65 7.74 -6.14
CA SER A 26 18.60 8.64 -7.29
C SER A 26 19.15 7.97 -8.57
N GLU A 27 18.98 8.60 -9.74
CA GLU A 27 19.57 8.11 -10.99
C GLU A 27 21.10 8.25 -11.02
N GLN A 28 21.66 9.07 -10.13
CA GLN A 28 23.08 9.30 -9.94
C GLN A 28 23.73 8.17 -9.14
N ASP A 29 22.96 7.33 -8.44
CA ASP A 29 23.44 6.09 -7.85
C ASP A 29 23.75 5.07 -8.94
N LYS A 30 25.05 4.87 -9.20
CA LYS A 30 25.52 3.91 -10.19
C LYS A 30 25.59 2.49 -9.66
N VAL A 31 25.45 2.28 -8.35
CA VAL A 31 25.56 0.97 -7.69
C VAL A 31 24.18 0.35 -7.52
N ASN A 32 23.22 1.12 -7.01
CA ASN A 32 21.87 0.61 -6.71
C ASN A 32 20.90 0.91 -7.84
N CYS A 33 19.94 0.01 -8.04
CA CYS A 33 18.90 0.20 -9.03
C CYS A 33 17.85 1.18 -8.49
N SER A 34 17.84 2.39 -9.05
CA SER A 34 16.86 3.42 -8.69
C SER A 34 15.41 2.96 -8.94
N PHE A 35 15.15 2.20 -9.99
CA PHE A 35 13.82 1.66 -10.28
C PHE A 35 13.37 0.65 -9.23
N TYR A 36 14.23 -0.29 -8.84
CA TYR A 36 13.84 -1.25 -7.81
C TYR A 36 13.57 -0.54 -6.47
N LEU A 37 14.43 0.39 -6.06
CA LEU A 37 14.26 1.13 -4.81
C LEU A 37 12.99 2.00 -4.79
N LYS A 38 12.68 2.70 -5.89
CA LYS A 38 11.52 3.62 -5.94
C LYS A 38 10.20 2.93 -6.29
N ILE A 39 10.25 1.94 -7.18
CA ILE A 39 9.06 1.33 -7.80
C ILE A 39 8.76 -0.04 -7.19
N GLY A 40 9.73 -0.67 -6.51
CA GLY A 40 9.61 -2.03 -5.99
C GLY A 40 9.75 -3.12 -7.05
N ALA A 41 10.01 -2.73 -8.31
CA ALA A 41 10.14 -3.63 -9.45
C ALA A 41 11.15 -3.10 -10.47
N CYS A 42 11.75 -4.01 -11.23
CA CYS A 42 12.69 -3.68 -12.30
C CYS A 42 12.45 -4.58 -13.51
N ARG A 43 12.36 -4.00 -14.70
CA ARG A 43 12.21 -4.74 -15.97
C ARG A 43 13.32 -5.76 -16.26
N HIS A 44 14.48 -5.61 -15.64
CA HIS A 44 15.60 -6.54 -15.81
C HIS A 44 15.58 -7.71 -14.81
N GLY A 45 14.72 -7.65 -13.78
CA GLY A 45 14.65 -8.66 -12.72
C GLY A 45 16.03 -8.96 -12.14
N ASP A 46 16.34 -10.24 -11.95
CA ASP A 46 17.63 -10.70 -11.42
C ASP A 46 18.81 -10.50 -12.38
N ARG A 47 18.55 -10.16 -13.64
CA ARG A 47 19.58 -9.83 -14.64
C ARG A 47 19.97 -8.35 -14.62
N CYS A 48 19.45 -7.57 -13.69
CA CYS A 48 19.82 -6.16 -13.57
C CYS A 48 21.31 -6.02 -13.24
N SER A 49 22.00 -5.11 -13.94
CA SER A 49 23.42 -4.82 -13.67
C SER A 49 23.63 -3.99 -12.39
N ARG A 50 22.56 -3.40 -11.85
CA ARG A 50 22.57 -2.63 -10.59
C ARG A 50 21.93 -3.45 -9.48
N LYS A 51 22.33 -3.20 -8.24
CA LYS A 51 21.88 -3.97 -7.08
C LYS A 51 20.41 -3.72 -6.75
N HIS A 52 19.68 -4.80 -6.46
CA HIS A 52 18.33 -4.79 -5.89
C HIS A 52 18.45 -5.13 -4.40
N ILE A 53 18.21 -4.15 -3.53
CA ILE A 53 18.31 -4.34 -2.07
C ILE A 53 16.92 -4.70 -1.55
N LYS A 54 16.65 -6.00 -1.37
CA LYS A 54 15.42 -6.47 -0.73
C LYS A 54 15.44 -6.04 0.75
N PRO A 55 14.42 -5.33 1.25
CA PRO A 55 14.39 -4.94 2.65
C PRO A 55 14.14 -6.16 3.55
N HIS A 56 14.78 -6.20 4.72
CA HIS A 56 14.46 -7.16 5.78
C HIS A 56 13.23 -6.75 6.59
N PHE A 57 12.92 -5.45 6.59
CA PHE A 57 11.77 -4.85 7.26
C PHE A 57 11.23 -3.75 6.35
N SER A 58 9.92 -3.73 6.16
CA SER A 58 9.24 -2.68 5.40
C SER A 58 7.79 -2.64 5.82
N GLN A 59 7.20 -1.45 5.81
CA GLN A 59 5.75 -1.29 5.92
C GLN A 59 5.02 -1.72 4.65
N THR A 60 5.71 -1.81 3.52
CA THR A 60 5.10 -2.04 2.22
C THR A 60 5.36 -3.47 1.76
N ILE A 61 4.32 -4.14 1.29
CA ILE A 61 4.39 -5.43 0.61
C ILE A 61 4.06 -5.27 -0.87
N VAL A 62 4.50 -6.23 -1.67
CA VAL A 62 4.04 -6.44 -3.05
C VAL A 62 3.57 -7.88 -3.22
N ILE A 63 2.40 -8.07 -3.80
CA ILE A 63 1.90 -9.36 -4.26
C ILE A 63 2.00 -9.35 -5.78
N GLN A 64 2.91 -10.17 -6.30
CA GLN A 64 3.28 -10.15 -7.71
C GLN A 64 2.20 -10.78 -8.58
N ASN A 65 1.83 -10.08 -9.66
CA ASN A 65 0.91 -10.60 -10.69
C ASN A 65 -0.38 -11.23 -10.13
N MET A 66 -0.94 -10.60 -9.09
CA MET A 66 -2.16 -11.05 -8.41
C MET A 66 -3.42 -10.65 -9.19
N TYR A 67 -3.50 -9.39 -9.64
CA TYR A 67 -4.61 -8.92 -10.45
C TYR A 67 -4.47 -9.45 -11.88
N GLN A 68 -5.51 -10.09 -12.41
CA GLN A 68 -5.57 -10.51 -13.80
C GLN A 68 -6.62 -9.67 -14.52
N ASN A 69 -6.17 -8.66 -15.27
CA ASN A 69 -7.08 -7.82 -16.02
C ASN A 69 -7.77 -8.64 -17.12
N PRO A 70 -9.12 -8.74 -17.13
CA PRO A 70 -9.86 -9.46 -18.16
C PRO A 70 -9.57 -8.96 -19.59
N ASN A 71 -9.18 -7.69 -19.75
CA ASN A 71 -8.83 -7.10 -21.05
C ASN A 71 -7.46 -7.52 -21.60
N HIS A 72 -6.66 -8.28 -20.85
CA HIS A 72 -5.40 -8.85 -21.33
C HIS A 72 -5.50 -10.36 -21.61
N GLY A 73 -6.65 -10.96 -21.32
CA GLY A 73 -6.92 -12.39 -21.56
C GLY A 73 -7.56 -12.68 -22.92
N MET A 74 -7.97 -13.93 -23.12
CA MET A 74 -8.65 -14.38 -24.34
C MET A 74 -9.99 -13.68 -24.59
N ASP A 75 -10.63 -13.17 -23.53
CA ASP A 75 -11.92 -12.47 -23.57
C ASP A 75 -11.77 -10.95 -23.72
N ALA A 76 -10.60 -10.46 -24.18
CA ALA A 76 -10.35 -9.04 -24.36
C ALA A 76 -11.41 -8.40 -25.28
N GLY A 77 -12.10 -7.38 -24.75
CA GLY A 77 -13.16 -6.66 -25.48
C GLY A 77 -14.55 -7.29 -25.40
N ALA A 78 -14.75 -8.39 -24.66
CA ALA A 78 -16.06 -9.01 -24.49
C ALA A 78 -16.98 -8.26 -23.51
N LYS A 79 -16.41 -7.47 -22.59
CA LYS A 79 -17.14 -6.81 -21.50
C LYS A 79 -17.22 -5.30 -21.70
N SER A 80 -18.31 -4.70 -21.22
CA SER A 80 -18.46 -3.24 -21.21
C SER A 80 -17.49 -2.61 -20.21
N VAL A 81 -17.21 -1.31 -20.37
CA VAL A 81 -16.37 -0.55 -19.43
C VAL A 81 -16.91 -0.61 -18.00
N ASP A 82 -18.24 -0.59 -17.86
CA ASP A 82 -18.92 -0.63 -16.56
C ASP A 82 -18.78 -2.00 -15.89
N GLN A 83 -18.96 -3.08 -16.66
CA GLN A 83 -18.75 -4.45 -16.17
C GLN A 83 -17.30 -4.69 -15.71
N LEU A 84 -16.33 -4.17 -16.47
CA LEU A 84 -14.91 -4.24 -16.09
C LEU A 84 -14.63 -3.45 -14.81
N GLN A 85 -15.32 -2.33 -14.60
CA GLN A 85 -15.19 -1.56 -13.38
C GLN A 85 -15.83 -2.28 -12.18
N ASP A 86 -16.99 -2.89 -12.35
CA ASP A 86 -17.64 -3.70 -11.30
C ASP A 86 -16.78 -4.89 -10.89
N GLU A 87 -16.19 -5.61 -11.84
CA GLU A 87 -15.27 -6.72 -11.55
C GLU A 87 -13.98 -6.26 -10.87
N PHE A 88 -13.45 -5.10 -11.28
CA PHE A 88 -12.30 -4.52 -10.61
C PHE A 88 -12.61 -4.10 -9.17
N ASP A 89 -13.78 -3.50 -8.94
CA ASP A 89 -14.21 -3.10 -7.62
C ASP A 89 -14.42 -4.32 -6.70
N GLN A 90 -15.00 -5.42 -7.21
CA GLN A 90 -15.11 -6.69 -6.47
C GLN A 90 -13.73 -7.25 -6.12
N PHE A 91 -12.80 -7.28 -7.07
CA PHE A 91 -11.42 -7.69 -6.81
C PHE A 91 -10.76 -6.79 -5.75
N PHE A 92 -10.93 -5.48 -5.86
CA PHE A 92 -10.35 -4.52 -4.91
C PHE A 92 -10.92 -4.73 -3.51
N GLU A 93 -12.23 -4.90 -3.38
CA GLU A 93 -12.91 -5.17 -2.11
C GLU A 93 -12.42 -6.48 -1.47
N ASP A 94 -12.38 -7.58 -2.24
CA ASP A 94 -11.92 -8.89 -1.76
C ASP A 94 -10.50 -8.82 -1.21
N VAL A 95 -9.58 -8.17 -1.95
CA VAL A 95 -8.19 -8.07 -1.54
C VAL A 95 -8.03 -7.10 -0.37
N TYR A 96 -8.72 -5.97 -0.37
CA TYR A 96 -8.67 -5.02 0.75
C TYR A 96 -9.16 -5.70 2.05
N CYS A 97 -10.33 -6.34 2.01
CA CYS A 97 -10.93 -7.03 3.15
C CYS A 97 -10.05 -8.18 3.69
N GLU A 98 -9.27 -8.83 2.82
CA GLU A 98 -8.29 -9.83 3.25
C GLU A 98 -7.07 -9.17 3.92
N LEU A 99 -6.53 -8.11 3.31
CA LEU A 99 -5.30 -7.48 3.78
C LEU A 99 -5.44 -6.73 5.11
N VAL A 100 -6.62 -6.18 5.41
CA VAL A 100 -6.88 -5.51 6.70
C VAL A 100 -6.85 -6.45 7.90
N LYS A 101 -6.92 -7.78 7.69
CA LYS A 101 -6.82 -8.76 8.77
C LYS A 101 -5.40 -8.84 9.37
N PHE A 102 -4.39 -8.42 8.61
CA PHE A 102 -3.00 -8.45 9.04
C PHE A 102 -2.56 -7.20 9.80
N GLY A 103 -3.32 -6.10 9.69
CA GLY A 103 -2.95 -4.85 10.33
C GLY A 103 -3.65 -3.62 9.76
N HIS A 104 -3.22 -2.45 10.22
CA HIS A 104 -3.72 -1.17 9.71
C HIS A 104 -3.16 -0.86 8.32
N LEU A 105 -3.90 -1.29 7.29
CA LEU A 105 -3.67 -0.91 5.90
C LEU A 105 -3.86 0.60 5.70
N LEU A 106 -2.80 1.31 5.32
CA LEU A 106 -2.78 2.75 5.06
C LEU A 106 -3.18 3.08 3.62
N GLU A 107 -2.74 2.26 2.67
CA GLU A 107 -3.11 2.37 1.25
C GLU A 107 -2.87 1.06 0.51
N MET A 108 -3.63 0.84 -0.56
CA MET A 108 -3.51 -0.29 -1.46
C MET A 108 -3.58 0.19 -2.91
N HIS A 109 -2.67 -0.30 -3.74
CA HIS A 109 -2.49 0.11 -5.13
C HIS A 109 -2.44 -1.11 -6.05
N VAL A 110 -3.19 -1.10 -7.14
CA VAL A 110 -3.21 -2.18 -8.12
C VAL A 110 -2.65 -1.68 -9.45
N CYS A 111 -1.63 -2.36 -9.96
CA CYS A 111 -0.99 -2.01 -11.23
C CYS A 111 -1.72 -2.64 -12.43
N ASP A 112 -2.10 -1.78 -13.38
CA ASP A 112 -2.66 -2.10 -14.70
C ASP A 112 -1.60 -1.98 -15.81
N ASN A 113 -0.33 -2.17 -15.44
CA ASN A 113 0.77 -2.19 -16.39
C ASN A 113 0.68 -3.43 -17.29
N VAL A 114 1.18 -3.34 -18.52
CA VAL A 114 1.33 -4.48 -19.44
C VAL A 114 2.70 -5.14 -19.32
N GLY A 115 3.72 -4.41 -18.84
CA GLY A 115 5.08 -4.94 -18.75
C GLY A 115 5.22 -5.97 -17.63
N ASP A 116 5.92 -7.08 -17.92
CA ASP A 116 6.06 -8.26 -17.06
C ASP A 116 6.50 -7.99 -15.61
N HIS A 117 7.24 -6.90 -15.39
CA HIS A 117 7.76 -6.53 -14.07
C HIS A 117 6.72 -5.82 -13.18
N LEU A 118 5.63 -5.31 -13.75
CA LEU A 118 4.59 -4.55 -13.03
C LEU A 118 3.18 -5.07 -13.26
N ILE A 119 2.96 -5.91 -14.26
CA ILE A 119 1.63 -6.41 -14.61
C ILE A 119 0.96 -7.09 -13.41
N GLY A 120 -0.23 -6.59 -13.06
CA GLY A 120 -1.06 -7.16 -12.02
C GLY A 120 -0.50 -7.08 -10.60
N ASN A 121 0.58 -6.33 -10.35
CA ASN A 121 1.15 -6.20 -9.01
C ASN A 121 0.19 -5.45 -8.10
N VAL A 122 -0.02 -5.99 -6.90
CA VAL A 122 -0.77 -5.33 -5.83
C VAL A 122 0.22 -4.91 -4.76
N TYR A 123 0.25 -3.62 -4.46
CA TYR A 123 1.04 -3.07 -3.36
C TYR A 123 0.12 -2.70 -2.22
N ALA A 124 0.57 -2.96 -1.00
CA ALA A 124 -0.15 -2.63 0.21
C ALA A 124 0.84 -2.11 1.24
N ARG A 125 0.51 -0.97 1.87
CA ARG A 125 1.33 -0.38 2.92
C ARG A 125 0.60 -0.40 4.24
N TYR A 126 1.25 -0.97 5.25
CA TYR A 126 0.79 -1.06 6.62
C TYR A 126 1.34 0.06 7.47
N ASP A 127 0.79 0.22 8.66
CA ASP A 127 1.25 1.19 9.65
C ASP A 127 2.53 0.70 10.33
N PHE A 128 2.67 -0.62 10.51
CA PHE A 128 3.85 -1.24 11.11
C PHE A 128 4.52 -2.31 10.21
N GLU A 129 5.83 -2.49 10.39
CA GLU A 129 6.64 -3.45 9.60
C GLU A 129 6.34 -4.91 9.95
N ASP A 130 5.95 -5.22 11.18
CA ASP A 130 5.57 -6.57 11.62
C ASP A 130 4.20 -7.01 11.09
N GLU A 131 3.28 -6.07 10.88
CA GLU A 131 2.01 -6.32 10.18
C GLU A 131 2.28 -6.77 8.74
N ALA A 132 3.18 -6.05 8.04
CA ALA A 132 3.62 -6.39 6.70
C ALA A 132 4.33 -7.76 6.65
N GLN A 133 5.19 -8.06 7.62
CA GLN A 133 5.85 -9.36 7.72
C GLN A 133 4.82 -10.50 7.91
N THR A 134 3.86 -10.31 8.81
CA THR A 134 2.78 -11.29 9.05
C THR A 134 1.94 -11.53 7.81
N ALA A 135 1.66 -10.46 7.04
CA ALA A 135 0.95 -10.54 5.79
C ALA A 135 1.69 -11.42 4.77
N ILE A 136 3.00 -11.20 4.53
CA ILE A 136 3.74 -12.00 3.54
C ILE A 136 3.86 -13.46 3.94
N ASP A 137 4.08 -13.75 5.23
CA ASP A 137 4.23 -15.13 5.71
C ASP A 137 2.92 -15.91 5.52
N THR A 138 1.78 -15.26 5.77
CA THR A 138 0.46 -15.88 5.57
C THR A 138 0.12 -15.99 4.08
N LEU A 139 0.28 -14.92 3.30
CA LEU A 139 -0.10 -14.88 1.90
C LEU A 139 0.66 -15.90 1.05
N ASN A 140 1.95 -16.13 1.32
CA ASN A 140 2.75 -17.12 0.60
C ASN A 140 2.32 -18.58 0.84
N THR A 141 1.43 -18.84 1.80
CA THR A 141 0.81 -20.17 2.01
C THR A 141 -0.56 -20.32 1.35
N ARG A 142 -1.05 -19.26 0.69
CA ARG A 142 -2.42 -19.16 0.19
C ARG A 142 -2.50 -19.11 -1.33
N TRP A 143 -3.73 -19.31 -1.78
CA TRP A 143 -4.12 -19.32 -3.19
C TRP A 143 -5.22 -18.30 -3.43
N PHE A 144 -5.22 -17.70 -4.61
CA PHE A 144 -6.25 -16.79 -5.09
C PHE A 144 -6.59 -17.15 -6.54
N ALA A 145 -7.88 -17.31 -6.84
CA ALA A 145 -8.37 -17.68 -8.18
C ALA A 145 -7.62 -18.87 -8.81
N GLY A 146 -7.33 -19.92 -8.02
CA GLY A 146 -6.64 -21.12 -8.48
C GLY A 146 -5.13 -20.97 -8.73
N ARG A 147 -4.52 -19.84 -8.32
CA ARG A 147 -3.08 -19.59 -8.43
C ARG A 147 -2.45 -19.36 -7.05
N PRO A 148 -1.21 -19.80 -6.81
CA PRO A 148 -0.50 -19.48 -5.58
C PRO A 148 -0.17 -17.99 -5.56
N LEU A 149 -0.19 -17.39 -4.36
CA LEU A 149 0.23 -16.00 -4.16
C LEU A 149 1.74 -15.93 -3.95
N PHE A 150 2.36 -14.89 -4.50
CA PHE A 150 3.79 -14.58 -4.30
C PHE A 150 3.89 -13.18 -3.71
N ALA A 151 4.11 -13.12 -2.40
CA ALA A 151 4.19 -11.88 -1.64
C ALA A 151 5.62 -11.65 -1.12
N GLU A 152 6.14 -10.43 -1.28
CA GLU A 152 7.46 -10.03 -0.77
C GLU A 152 7.38 -8.65 -0.10
N LEU A 153 8.32 -8.36 0.81
CA LEU A 153 8.52 -6.98 1.29
C LEU A 153 9.03 -6.11 0.14
N SER A 154 8.43 -4.93 0.01
CA SER A 154 8.74 -3.95 -1.03
C SER A 154 9.53 -2.78 -0.45
N PRO A 155 10.57 -2.26 -1.14
CA PRO A 155 11.31 -1.08 -0.69
C PRO A 155 10.54 0.24 -0.90
N VAL A 156 9.36 0.21 -1.53
CA VAL A 156 8.58 1.41 -1.87
C VAL A 156 8.08 2.10 -0.59
N THR A 157 8.43 3.37 -0.43
CA THR A 157 8.01 4.19 0.72
C THR A 157 7.07 5.34 0.33
N ASP A 158 7.11 5.79 -0.93
CA ASP A 158 6.26 6.86 -1.46
C ASP A 158 5.72 6.50 -2.85
N PHE A 159 4.43 6.15 -2.93
CA PHE A 159 3.79 5.80 -4.20
C PHE A 159 3.64 6.99 -5.16
N ARG A 160 3.76 8.24 -4.69
CA ARG A 160 3.71 9.42 -5.57
C ARG A 160 4.91 9.48 -6.51
N GLU A 161 6.06 8.99 -6.04
CA GLU A 161 7.29 8.87 -6.83
C GLU A 161 7.29 7.59 -7.70
N ALA A 162 6.49 6.58 -7.32
CA ALA A 162 6.35 5.34 -8.06
C ALA A 162 5.33 5.43 -9.21
N THR A 163 4.32 6.31 -9.09
CA THR A 163 3.20 6.42 -10.02
C THR A 163 3.54 7.18 -11.28
N CYS A 164 3.08 6.68 -12.43
CA CYS A 164 3.24 7.34 -13.71
C CYS A 164 2.27 8.53 -13.82
N ARG A 165 2.78 9.76 -13.71
CA ARG A 165 1.97 10.99 -13.86
C ARG A 165 1.26 11.08 -15.21
N GLN A 166 1.90 10.60 -16.29
CA GLN A 166 1.29 10.59 -17.63
C GLN A 166 0.11 9.61 -17.71
N ASN A 167 0.19 8.47 -17.03
CA ASN A 167 -0.92 7.51 -17.01
C ASN A 167 -2.10 8.04 -16.20
N ASP A 168 -1.83 8.71 -15.08
CA ASP A 168 -2.85 9.36 -14.26
C ASP A 168 -3.63 10.43 -15.05
N LEU A 169 -2.98 11.09 -16.01
CA LEU A 169 -3.59 12.04 -16.95
C LEU A 169 -4.19 11.38 -18.21
N GLY A 170 -4.09 10.05 -18.35
CA GLY A 170 -4.60 9.31 -19.50
C GLY A 170 -3.77 9.45 -20.78
N ASN A 171 -2.52 9.91 -20.72
CA ASN A 171 -1.69 10.22 -21.88
C ASN A 171 -0.33 9.50 -21.90
N CYS A 172 -0.14 8.43 -21.12
CA CYS A 172 1.06 7.61 -21.21
C CYS A 172 1.05 6.76 -22.49
N ASP A 173 2.03 7.00 -23.35
CA ASP A 173 2.22 6.34 -24.64
C ASP A 173 3.27 5.23 -24.62
N ARG A 174 3.90 4.97 -23.46
CA ARG A 174 4.99 3.99 -23.32
C ARG A 174 4.53 2.53 -23.32
N GLY A 175 3.22 2.27 -23.22
CA GLY A 175 2.66 0.92 -23.17
C GLY A 175 3.36 0.02 -22.16
N GLY A 176 3.74 -1.19 -22.59
CA GLY A 176 4.47 -2.17 -21.76
C GLY A 176 5.90 -1.76 -21.38
N PHE A 177 6.44 -0.68 -21.95
CA PHE A 177 7.78 -0.17 -21.63
C PHE A 177 7.78 0.87 -20.50
N CYS A 178 6.61 1.26 -19.98
CA CYS A 178 6.56 2.12 -18.81
C CYS A 178 7.11 1.40 -17.57
N ASN A 179 7.98 2.08 -16.82
CA ASN A 179 8.63 1.54 -15.61
C ASN A 179 8.06 2.17 -14.33
N PHE A 180 6.90 2.83 -14.41
CA PHE A 180 6.20 3.47 -13.31
C PHE A 180 4.82 2.83 -13.16
N HIS A 181 4.24 2.84 -11.96
CA HIS A 181 2.94 2.25 -11.69
C HIS A 181 1.85 2.93 -12.52
N HIS A 182 1.13 2.15 -13.32
CA HIS A 182 -0.13 2.56 -13.94
C HIS A 182 -1.23 2.05 -13.04
N LEU A 183 -1.90 2.92 -12.29
CA LEU A 183 -2.80 2.48 -11.24
C LEU A 183 -4.22 2.30 -11.78
N ARG A 184 -4.79 1.11 -11.57
CA ARG A 184 -6.24 0.90 -11.72
C ARG A 184 -6.92 1.41 -10.47
N LYS A 185 -7.85 2.37 -10.64
CA LYS A 185 -8.55 3.00 -9.51
C LYS A 185 -9.93 2.38 -9.30
N PRO A 186 -10.29 2.02 -8.06
CA PRO A 186 -11.65 1.62 -7.72
C PRO A 186 -12.58 2.83 -7.69
N ARG A 187 -13.89 2.63 -7.63
CA ARG A 187 -14.82 3.74 -7.41
C ARG A 187 -14.55 4.39 -6.04
N ALA A 188 -14.51 5.73 -6.01
CA ALA A 188 -14.20 6.48 -4.80
C ALA A 188 -15.19 6.22 -3.64
N ALA A 189 -16.44 5.88 -3.96
CA ALA A 189 -17.43 5.50 -2.96
C ALA A 189 -17.04 4.21 -2.21
N LEU A 190 -16.55 3.20 -2.94
CA LEU A 190 -16.08 1.94 -2.37
C LEU A 190 -14.88 2.18 -1.43
N VAL A 191 -13.86 2.93 -1.87
CA VAL A 191 -12.70 3.24 -1.02
C VAL A 191 -13.11 3.93 0.27
N LYS A 192 -13.99 4.93 0.17
CA LYS A 192 -14.48 5.68 1.34
C LYS A 192 -15.23 4.76 2.33
N GLU A 193 -16.00 3.81 1.81
CA GLU A 193 -16.70 2.82 2.62
C GLU A 193 -15.73 1.86 3.30
N LEU A 194 -14.80 1.26 2.57
CA LEU A 194 -13.78 0.34 3.10
C LEU A 194 -12.94 1.00 4.20
N ASP A 195 -12.48 2.23 3.98
CA ASP A 195 -11.74 2.97 5.00
C ASP A 195 -12.60 3.28 6.23
N ALA A 196 -13.91 3.51 6.05
CA ALA A 196 -14.82 3.72 7.17
C ALA A 196 -15.03 2.45 7.98
N GLN A 197 -15.21 1.31 7.31
CA GLN A 197 -15.35 0.01 7.94
C GLN A 197 -14.08 -0.35 8.72
N GLN A 198 -12.89 -0.18 8.13
CA GLN A 198 -11.62 -0.45 8.80
C GLN A 198 -11.43 0.43 10.05
N ARG A 199 -11.78 1.72 9.99
CA ARG A 199 -11.73 2.62 11.16
C ARG A 199 -12.66 2.17 12.29
N VAL A 200 -13.88 1.73 11.95
CA VAL A 200 -14.83 1.23 12.95
C VAL A 200 -14.32 -0.08 13.55
N GLU A 201 -13.85 -1.01 12.72
CA GLU A 201 -13.37 -2.31 13.15
C GLU A 201 -12.20 -2.16 14.12
N ARG A 202 -11.17 -1.36 13.79
CA ARG A 202 -10.04 -1.13 14.71
C ARG A 202 -10.42 -0.44 16.01
N ARG A 203 -11.51 0.33 16.01
CA ARG A 203 -12.02 0.96 17.25
C ARG A 203 -12.71 -0.06 18.14
N VAL A 204 -13.45 -1.00 17.55
CA VAL A 204 -14.19 -2.04 18.28
C VAL A 204 -13.28 -3.17 18.72
N ASN A 205 -12.35 -3.57 17.84
CA ASN A 205 -11.42 -4.68 17.99
C ASN A 205 -9.97 -4.18 17.77
N PRO A 206 -9.40 -3.42 18.72
CA PRO A 206 -8.04 -2.91 18.59
C PRO A 206 -7.02 -4.04 18.64
N SER A 207 -5.99 -3.97 17.79
CA SER A 207 -4.84 -4.88 17.86
C SER A 207 -3.96 -4.57 19.07
N GLN A 208 -3.06 -5.49 19.41
CA GLN A 208 -2.05 -5.25 20.44
C GLN A 208 -1.22 -3.99 20.14
N ARG A 209 -0.88 -3.76 18.87
CA ARG A 209 -0.18 -2.54 18.42
C ARG A 209 -0.99 -1.27 18.61
N ASP A 210 -2.30 -1.32 18.35
CA ASP A 210 -3.20 -0.18 18.59
C ASP A 210 -3.27 0.18 20.08
N ILE A 211 -3.32 -0.84 20.95
CA ILE A 211 -3.33 -0.67 22.41
C ILE A 211 -2.02 -0.03 22.88
N GLU A 212 -0.88 -0.61 22.48
CA GLU A 212 0.46 -0.11 22.81
C GLU A 212 0.65 1.34 22.38
N ARG A 213 0.31 1.67 21.12
CA ARG A 213 0.39 3.04 20.62
C ARG A 213 -0.51 4.00 21.39
N ALA A 214 -1.72 3.57 21.76
CA ALA A 214 -2.63 4.40 22.55
C ALA A 214 -2.10 4.64 23.98
N GLU A 215 -1.41 3.67 24.58
CA GLU A 215 -0.74 3.83 25.88
C GLU A 215 0.46 4.76 25.79
N GLU A 216 1.33 4.59 24.79
CA GLU A 216 2.46 5.49 24.53
C GLU A 216 2.00 6.93 24.34
N MET A 217 0.93 7.15 23.58
CA MET A 217 0.39 8.48 23.33
C MET A 217 -0.18 9.13 24.60
N LYS A 218 -0.79 8.34 25.51
CA LYS A 218 -1.24 8.81 26.83
C LYS A 218 -0.06 9.18 27.73
N MET A 219 1.00 8.36 27.73
CA MET A 219 2.22 8.65 28.51
C MET A 219 2.87 9.95 28.05
N PHE A 220 3.02 10.14 26.73
CA PHE A 220 3.59 11.36 26.16
C PHE A 220 2.77 12.61 26.51
N ALA A 221 1.44 12.55 26.37
CA ALA A 221 0.57 13.67 26.72
C ALA A 221 0.65 14.06 28.21
N THR A 222 0.87 13.08 29.09
CA THR A 222 1.05 13.31 30.53
C THR A 222 2.39 14.01 30.82
N GLN A 223 3.44 13.73 30.05
CA GLN A 223 4.77 14.35 30.19
C GLN A 223 4.85 15.77 29.62
N THR A 224 4.15 16.06 28.53
CA THR A 224 4.19 17.38 27.88
C THR A 224 3.19 18.39 28.44
N GLY A 225 2.32 17.97 29.38
CA GLY A 225 1.26 18.83 29.92
C GLY A 225 0.20 19.26 28.88
N THR A 226 0.26 18.69 27.67
CA THR A 226 -0.73 18.92 26.63
C THR A 226 -1.90 17.99 26.88
N VAL A 227 -2.99 18.52 27.44
CA VAL A 227 -4.25 17.78 27.56
C VAL A 227 -4.68 17.37 26.15
N PRO A 228 -4.83 16.07 25.84
CA PRO A 228 -5.43 15.67 24.58
C PRO A 228 -6.83 16.25 24.54
N SER A 229 -7.11 17.13 23.58
CA SER A 229 -8.48 17.53 23.27
C SER A 229 -9.26 16.24 23.03
N ALA A 230 -10.22 15.95 23.91
CA ALA A 230 -11.13 14.82 23.72
C ALA A 230 -11.64 14.89 22.28
N PRO A 231 -11.66 13.77 21.53
CA PRO A 231 -12.27 13.77 20.22
C PRO A 231 -13.69 14.28 20.41
N LYS A 232 -14.03 15.40 19.77
CA LYS A 232 -15.42 15.89 19.75
C LYS A 232 -16.26 14.69 19.34
N ALA A 233 -17.09 14.21 20.25
CA ALA A 233 -18.13 13.26 19.92
C ALA A 233 -18.86 13.89 18.73
N ALA A 234 -18.70 13.29 17.55
CA ALA A 234 -19.46 13.70 16.39
C ALA A 234 -20.91 13.44 16.75
N THR A 235 -21.60 14.49 17.17
CA THR A 235 -23.06 14.55 17.22
C THR A 235 -23.55 14.52 15.78
N ASN A 236 -23.49 13.35 15.17
CA ASN A 236 -24.25 12.96 13.99
C ASN A 236 -24.77 11.54 14.25
N GLY A 237 -25.54 11.43 15.34
CA GLY A 237 -26.44 10.32 15.56
C GLY A 237 -27.71 10.59 14.75
N GLY A 238 -27.74 10.08 13.53
CA GLY A 238 -28.92 10.10 12.67
C GLY A 238 -28.69 9.21 11.45
N ASP A 239 -29.49 8.16 11.32
CA ASP A 239 -29.80 7.44 10.09
C ASP A 239 -28.96 6.25 9.56
N TYR A 240 -28.00 5.66 10.29
CA TYR A 240 -27.39 4.39 9.83
C TYR A 240 -28.08 3.11 10.35
N ASP A 241 -28.97 3.21 11.34
CA ASP A 241 -29.51 2.03 12.06
C ASP A 241 -30.77 1.40 11.42
N ARG A 242 -31.27 1.93 10.29
CA ARG A 242 -32.50 1.42 9.65
C ARG A 242 -32.29 0.38 8.54
N ARG A 243 -31.07 0.12 8.07
CA ARG A 243 -30.83 -0.84 6.96
C ARG A 243 -30.36 -2.23 7.39
N ARG A 244 -30.25 -2.49 8.70
CA ARG A 244 -29.84 -3.80 9.23
C ARG A 244 -31.00 -4.80 9.35
N SER A 245 -32.25 -4.35 9.24
CA SER A 245 -33.44 -5.20 9.41
C SER A 245 -33.91 -5.92 8.15
N ASP A 246 -33.53 -5.46 6.95
CA ASP A 246 -34.13 -5.99 5.72
C ASP A 246 -33.32 -7.11 5.08
N TYR A 247 -32.01 -7.20 5.35
CA TYR A 247 -31.14 -8.25 4.79
C TYR A 247 -31.24 -9.61 5.50
N LYS A 248 -31.94 -9.69 6.64
CA LYS A 248 -32.12 -10.94 7.40
C LYS A 248 -33.36 -11.74 7.02
N ARG A 249 -34.15 -11.32 6.03
CA ARG A 249 -35.40 -12.01 5.68
C ARG A 249 -35.35 -12.88 4.41
N GLU A 250 -34.27 -12.84 3.63
CA GLU A 250 -34.18 -13.60 2.37
C GLU A 250 -32.95 -14.51 2.28
N ALA A 251 -32.66 -15.23 3.37
CA ALA A 251 -31.76 -16.38 3.33
C ALA A 251 -32.54 -17.69 3.52
N SER A 252 -32.44 -18.55 2.49
CA SER A 252 -32.70 -20.00 2.40
C SER A 252 -33.95 -20.40 1.59
N PRO A 253 -33.79 -21.27 0.56
CA PRO A 253 -33.41 -22.67 0.80
C PRO A 253 -32.21 -23.20 -0.02
N GLU A 254 -31.33 -23.88 0.70
CA GLU A 254 -30.57 -25.09 0.36
C GLU A 254 -30.49 -25.58 -1.12
N ARG A 255 -29.27 -25.85 -1.62
CA ARG A 255 -28.77 -27.25 -1.85
C ARG A 255 -27.40 -27.35 -2.54
N ARG A 256 -26.55 -28.13 -1.86
CA ARG A 256 -25.56 -29.12 -2.36
C ARG A 256 -24.28 -28.63 -3.04
N HIS A 257 -23.25 -28.53 -2.21
CA HIS A 257 -21.87 -28.77 -2.58
C HIS A 257 -21.71 -30.17 -3.20
N ARG A 258 -21.05 -30.24 -4.36
CA ARG A 258 -20.42 -31.46 -4.86
C ARG A 258 -18.93 -31.21 -4.90
N VAL A 259 -18.22 -31.95 -4.06
CA VAL A 259 -16.77 -32.04 -3.97
C VAL A 259 -16.24 -32.69 -5.25
N TYR A 260 -15.26 -32.05 -5.89
CA TYR A 260 -14.11 -32.68 -6.54
C TYR A 260 -12.93 -31.72 -6.47
#